data_AF-A0A9E1W0F3-F1
#
_entry.id   AF-A0A9E1W0F3-F1
#
_cell.length_a   1.000
_cell.length_b   1.000
_cell.length_c   1.000
_cell.angle_alpha   90.00
_cell.angle_beta   90.00
_cell.angle_gamma   90.00
#
_symmetry.space_group_name_H-M   'P 1'
#
loop_
_entity.id
_entity.type
_entity.pdbx_description
1 polymer ?
#
loop_
_entity_poly.entity_id
_entity_poly.type
_entity_poly.pdbx_seq_one_letter_code
_entity_poly.pdbx_strand_id
1 'polypeptide(L)' 'YAATNESEFFAVMTEHFFCKPEKMKRHHPKLYQVLQDFYRQDPAEKVITNPLP' A
#
# COMPACT_ATOMS: atom_id res chain seq x y z
N TYR A 1 -9.14 24.01 13.13
CA TYR A 1 -8.11 23.44 12.25
C TYR A 1 -7.68 22.03 12.71
N ALA A 2 -8.63 21.16 13.07
CA ALA A 2 -8.34 19.84 13.64
C ALA A 2 -9.10 18.69 12.94
N ALA A 3 -9.53 18.90 11.69
CA ALA A 3 -10.30 17.93 10.91
C ALA A 3 -10.10 18.17 9.39
N THR A 4 -8.85 18.31 8.96
CA THR A 4 -8.47 18.68 7.59
C THR A 4 -7.17 17.93 7.34
N ASN A 5 -7.08 16.81 6.62
CA ASN A 5 -7.94 16.24 5.57
C ASN A 5 -7.64 14.73 5.55
N GLU A 6 -8.55 13.89 6.05
CA GLU A 6 -8.39 12.43 6.00
C GLU A 6 -8.18 11.93 4.57
N SER A 7 -8.73 12.66 3.59
CA SER A 7 -8.54 12.42 2.16
C SER A 7 -7.10 12.65 1.67
N GLU A 8 -6.40 13.67 2.19
CA GLU A 8 -4.99 13.91 1.82
C GLU A 8 -4.09 12.85 2.43
N PHE A 9 -4.35 12.47 3.69
CA PHE A 9 -3.65 11.35 4.31
C PHE A 9 -3.85 10.06 3.52
N PHE A 10 -5.10 9.77 3.13
CA PHE A 10 -5.41 8.60 2.31
C PHE A 10 -4.71 8.65 0.95
N ALA A 11 -4.73 9.79 0.25
CA ALA A 11 -4.06 9.95 -1.03
C ALA A 11 -2.55 9.69 -0.94
N VAL A 12 -1.86 10.30 0.05
CA VAL A 12 -0.42 10.10 0.27
C VAL A 12 -0.09 8.65 0.62
N MET A 13 -0.94 8.00 1.43
CA MET A 13 -0.75 6.58 1.79
C MET A 13 -0.96 5.67 0.58
N THR A 14 -1.92 5.95 -0.28
CA THR A 14 -2.14 5.24 -1.54
C THR A 14 -0.95 5.41 -2.48
N GLU A 15 -0.40 6.63 -2.63
CA GLU A 15 0.82 6.84 -3.41
C GLU A 15 2.00 6.03 -2.86
N HIS A 16 2.17 6.00 -1.53
CA HIS A 16 3.23 5.23 -0.88
C HIS A 16 3.03 3.71 -1.06
N PHE A 17 1.79 3.24 -1.04
CA PHE A 17 1.43 1.83 -1.23
C PHE A 17 1.84 1.33 -2.61
N PHE A 18 1.62 2.10 -3.67
CA PHE A 18 2.01 1.70 -5.02
C PHE A 18 3.49 1.99 -5.34
N CYS A 19 4.04 3.11 -4.84
CA CYS A 19 5.41 3.51 -5.17
C CYS A 19 6.46 2.78 -4.33
N LYS A 20 6.20 2.53 -3.05
CA LYS A 20 7.15 1.94 -2.09
C LYS A 20 6.47 0.92 -1.15
N PRO A 21 5.81 -0.12 -1.71
CA PRO A 21 5.05 -1.10 -0.94
C PRO A 21 5.87 -1.82 0.13
N GLU A 22 7.12 -2.20 -0.18
CA GLU A 22 8.00 -2.91 0.75
C GLU A 22 8.35 -2.09 2.00
N LYS A 23 8.60 -0.78 1.83
CA LYS A 23 8.89 0.13 2.95
C LYS A 23 7.64 0.35 3.79
N MET A 24 6.49 0.54 3.14
CA MET A 24 5.23 0.72 3.84
C MET A 24 4.84 -0.52 4.65
N LYS A 25 4.97 -1.72 4.09
CA LYS A 25 4.73 -2.99 4.80
C LYS A 25 5.64 -3.18 6.01
N ARG A 26 6.89 -2.71 5.94
CA ARG A 26 7.87 -2.80 7.04
C ARG A 26 7.60 -1.79 8.16
N HIS A 27 7.35 -0.52 7.83
CA HIS A 27 7.19 0.54 8.81
C HIS A 27 5.76 0.63 9.36
N HIS A 28 4.76 0.32 8.52
CA HIS A 28 3.34 0.43 8.84
C HIS A 28 2.54 -0.80 8.36
N PRO A 29 2.80 -2.01 8.90
CA PRO A 29 2.15 -3.24 8.44
C PRO A 29 0.62 -3.21 8.56
N LYS A 30 0.08 -2.58 9.60
CA LYS A 30 -1.38 -2.45 9.79
C LYS A 30 -2.04 -1.58 8.71
N LEU A 31 -1.43 -0.45 8.36
CA LEU A 31 -1.94 0.42 7.30
C LEU A 31 -1.82 -0.25 5.92
N TYR A 32 -0.71 -0.95 5.69
CA TYR A 32 -0.52 -1.75 4.49
C TYR A 32 -1.61 -2.81 4.34
N GLN A 33 -1.97 -3.52 5.41
CA GLN A 33 -3.02 -4.54 5.39
C GLN A 33 -4.39 -3.95 5.04
N VAL A 34 -4.71 -2.76 5.57
CA VAL A 34 -5.97 -2.06 5.27
C VAL A 34 -6.03 -1.64 3.80
N LEU A 35 -4.95 -1.08 3.26
CA LEU A 35 -4.88 -0.70 1.84
C LEU A 35 -4.87 -1.92 0.91
N GLN A 36 -4.19 -2.99 1.33
CA GLN A 36 -4.21 -4.27 0.62
C GLN A 36 -5.63 -4.85 0.55
N ASP A 37 -6.38 -4.82 1.65
CA ASP A 37 -7.77 -5.30 1.68
C ASP A 37 -8.69 -4.40 0.84
N PHE A 38 -8.51 -3.08 0.95
CA PHE A 38 -9.27 -2.08 0.20
C PHE A 38 -9.06 -2.19 -1.32
N TYR A 39 -7.80 -2.25 -1.78
CA TYR A 39 -7.45 -2.35 -3.20
C TYR A 39 -7.42 -3.78 -3.73
N ARG A 40 -7.51 -4.79 -2.85
CA ARG A 40 -7.37 -6.22 -3.13
C ARG A 40 -6.14 -6.57 -3.97
N GLN A 41 -5.04 -5.85 -3.74
CA GLN A 41 -3.77 -5.97 -4.46
C GLN A 41 -2.64 -6.02 -3.45
N ASP A 42 -1.60 -6.82 -3.72
CA ASP A 42 -0.35 -6.80 -2.95
C ASP A 42 0.81 -6.35 -3.86
N PRO A 43 1.08 -5.04 -3.97
CA PRO A 43 2.20 -4.53 -4.75
C PRO A 43 3.58 -4.86 -4.15
N ALA A 44 3.66 -5.29 -2.88
CA ALA A 44 4.90 -5.84 -2.29
C ALA A 44 5.11 -7.30 -2.68
N GLU A 45 4.05 -8.01 -3.06
CA GLU A 45 4.12 -9.36 -3.57
C GLU A 45 4.65 -9.28 -4.99
N LYS A 46 5.99 -9.43 -5.10
CA LYS A 46 6.63 -9.61 -6.40
C LYS A 46 5.94 -10.79 -7.06
N VAL A 47 5.19 -10.51 -8.13
CA VAL A 47 4.68 -11.54 -9.02
C VAL A 47 5.90 -12.29 -9.50
N ILE A 48 6.18 -13.43 -8.88
CA ILE A 48 7.11 -14.41 -9.41
C ILE A 48 6.34 -14.99 -10.59
N THR A 49 6.38 -14.30 -11.73
CA THR A 49 5.93 -14.88 -12.99
C THR A 49 6.87 -16.05 -13.20
N ASN A 50 6.38 -17.25 -12.88
CA ASN A 50 7.03 -18.49 -13.24
C ASN A 50 7.43 -18.36 -14.71
N PRO A 51 8.73 -18.37 -15.08
CA PRO A 51 9.06 -18.51 -16.49
C PRO A 51 8.41 -19.82 -16.92
N LEU A 52 7.49 -19.74 -17.88
CA LEU A 52 6.82 -20.90 -18.47
C LEU A 52 7.87 -21.99 -18.82
N PRO A 53 7.52 -23.28 -18.68
CA PRO A 53 8.43 -24.39 -18.99
C PRO A 53 8.95 -24.34 -20.43
#